data_AF-A0A9E4SL29-F1
#
_entry.id   AF-A0A9E4SL29-F1
#
_cell.length_a   1.000
_cell.length_b   1.000
_cell.length_c   1.000
_cell.angle_alpha   90.00
_cell.angle_beta   90.00
_cell.angle_gamma   90.00
#
_symmetry.space_group_name_H-M   'P 1'
#
loop_
_entity.id
_entity.type
_entity.pdbx_description
1 polymer ?
#
loop_
_entity_poly.entity_id
_entity_poly.type
_entity_poly.pdbx_seq_one_letter_code
_entity_poly.pdbx_strand_id
1 'polypeptide(L)' 'MPSRWDTISVDGAAMRVYVSTPDGDGPFPGVIAIQHAGGVDDFVRGMCDRFAAEGFAAVSPDL' A
#
# COMPACT_ATOMS: atom_id res chain seq x y z
N MET A 1 6.88 -9.16 -7.22
CA MET A 1 6.19 -8.34 -6.22
C MET A 1 4.86 -7.85 -6.79
N PRO A 2 3.73 -8.40 -6.32
CA PRO A 2 2.42 -7.99 -6.81
C PRO A 2 1.96 -6.70 -6.13
N SER A 3 1.84 -5.62 -6.91
CA SER A 3 1.19 -4.37 -6.49
C SER A 3 -0.23 -4.29 -7.05
N ARG A 4 -1.18 -3.78 -6.26
CA ARG A 4 -2.58 -3.66 -6.67
C ARG A 4 -3.32 -2.55 -5.95
N TRP A 5 -4.47 -2.20 -6.49
CA TRP A 5 -5.48 -1.42 -5.79
C TRP A 5 -6.52 -2.33 -5.18
N ASP A 6 -6.77 -2.17 -3.89
CA ASP A 6 -7.90 -2.77 -3.19
C ASP A 6 -8.89 -1.66 -2.77
N THR A 7 -10.13 -2.06 -2.47
CA THR A 7 -11.13 -1.19 -1.85
C THR A 7 -11.57 -1.80 -0.53
N ILE A 8 -11.50 -1.00 0.53
CA ILE A 8 -11.89 -1.40 1.88
C ILE A 8 -13.03 -0.52 2.39
N SER A 9 -13.79 -1.02 3.38
CA SER A 9 -14.79 -0.20 4.06
C SER A 9 -14.17 0.47 5.28
N VAL A 10 -14.30 1.80 5.38
CA VAL A 10 -13.88 2.63 6.51
C VAL A 10 -15.09 3.46 6.93
N ASP A 11 -15.58 3.25 8.15
CA ASP A 11 -16.77 3.92 8.70
C ASP A 11 -18.00 3.90 7.78
N GLY A 12 -18.20 2.78 7.06
CA GLY A 12 -19.31 2.60 6.12
C GLY A 12 -19.10 3.24 4.75
N ALA A 13 -17.99 3.94 4.51
CA ALA A 13 -17.59 4.46 3.21
C ALA A 13 -16.55 3.55 2.54
N ALA A 14 -16.53 3.52 1.20
CA ALA A 14 -15.50 2.82 0.45
C ALA A 14 -14.25 3.69 0.32
N MET A 15 -13.08 3.13 0.64
CA MET A 15 -11.77 3.78 0.51
C MET A 15 -10.85 2.90 -0.34
N ARG A 16 -10.18 3.50 -1.31
CA ARG A 16 -9.15 2.79 -2.08
C ARG A 16 -7.85 2.76 -1.30
N VAL A 17 -7.13 1.66 -1.43
CA VAL A 17 -5.78 1.50 -0.86
C VAL A 17 -4.87 0.89 -1.91
N TYR A 18 -3.66 1.43 -2.04
CA TYR A 18 -2.61 0.80 -2.83
C TYR A 18 -1.87 -0.19 -1.94
N VAL A 19 -1.72 -1.43 -2.40
CA VAL A 19 -1.09 -2.52 -1.66
C VAL A 19 0.07 -3.05 -2.48
N SER A 20 1.24 -3.16 -1.86
CA SER A 20 2.42 -3.82 -2.43
C SER A 20 2.95 -4.84 -1.43
N THR A 21 3.12 -6.08 -1.86
CA THR A 21 3.61 -7.16 -0.98
C THR A 21 4.92 -7.74 -1.50
N PRO A 22 5.79 -8.23 -0.60
CA PRO A 22 6.93 -9.05 -0.98
C PRO A 22 6.47 -10.30 -1.75
N ASP A 23 7.39 -10.91 -2.50
CA ASP A 23 7.15 -12.23 -3.09
C ASP A 23 7.27 -13.33 -2.02
N GLY A 24 6.53 -14.44 -2.22
CA GLY A 24 6.52 -15.60 -1.32
C GLY A 24 5.30 -15.66 -0.41
N ASP A 25 5.29 -16.67 0.46
CA ASP A 25 4.22 -16.88 1.42
C ASP A 25 4.57 -16.19 2.75
N GLY A 26 3.70 -15.27 3.18
CA GLY A 26 3.84 -14.53 4.43
C GLY A 26 3.69 -15.40 5.69
N PRO A 27 3.57 -14.79 6.88
CA PRO A 27 3.24 -13.39 7.13
C PRO A 27 4.43 -12.43 7.00
N PHE A 28 4.16 -11.23 6.51
CA PHE A 28 5.14 -10.14 6.39
C PHE A 28 4.91 -9.08 7.46
N PRO A 29 5.95 -8.37 7.94
CA PRO A 29 5.76 -7.14 8.71
C PRO A 29 5.02 -6.10 7.86
N GLY A 30 4.04 -5.42 8.45
CA GLY A 30 3.22 -4.42 7.76
C GLY A 30 3.73 -2.99 7.93
N VAL A 31 3.63 -2.17 6.88
CA VAL A 31 3.92 -0.73 6.91
C VAL A 31 2.78 0.04 6.24
N ILE A 32 2.35 1.14 6.87
CA ILE A 32 1.40 2.08 6.28
C ILE A 32 2.15 3.32 5.79
N ALA A 33 2.06 3.62 4.50
CA ALA A 33 2.65 4.80 3.89
C ALA A 33 1.57 5.89 3.71
N ILE A 34 1.77 7.05 4.33
CA ILE A 34 0.83 8.18 4.24
C ILE A 34 1.24 9.12 3.11
N GLN A 35 0.27 9.41 2.24
CA GLN A 35 0.47 10.26 1.06
C GLN A 35 0.79 11.72 1.42
N HIS A 36 1.46 12.40 0.49
CA HIS A 36 1.53 13.86 0.50
C HIS A 36 0.25 14.48 -0.11
N ALA A 37 0.19 15.80 -0.22
CA ALA A 37 -0.97 16.53 -0.74
C ALA A 37 -1.38 16.18 -2.20
N GLY A 38 -0.56 15.40 -2.91
CA GLY A 38 -0.82 14.97 -4.28
C GLY A 38 -1.59 13.65 -4.40
N GLY A 39 -1.95 13.03 -3.28
CA GLY A 39 -2.60 11.72 -3.28
C GLY A 39 -1.61 10.56 -3.39
N VAL A 40 -2.13 9.35 -3.61
CA VAL A 40 -1.33 8.14 -3.88
C VAL A 40 -0.85 8.13 -5.34
N ASP A 41 0.04 9.05 -5.66
CA ASP A 41 0.63 9.21 -6.99
C ASP A 41 1.75 8.18 -7.26
N ASP A 42 2.50 8.35 -8.35
CA ASP A 42 3.61 7.46 -8.69
C ASP A 42 4.72 7.44 -7.61
N PHE A 43 4.93 8.56 -6.90
CA PHE A 43 5.94 8.62 -5.84
C PHE A 43 5.51 7.77 -4.64
N VAL A 44 4.28 7.93 -4.17
CA VAL A 44 3.77 7.14 -3.02
C VAL A 44 3.69 5.66 -3.36
N ARG A 45 3.26 5.31 -4.58
CA ARG A 45 3.25 3.92 -5.06
C ARG A 45 4.67 3.34 -5.12
N GLY A 46 5.62 4.08 -5.67
CA GLY A 46 7.03 3.69 -5.71
C GLY A 46 7.64 3.48 -4.32
N MET A 47 7.23 4.27 -3.32
CA MET A 47 7.63 4.06 -1.93
C MET A 47 7.06 2.75 -1.35
N CYS A 48 5.78 2.43 -1.62
CA CYS A 48 5.19 1.16 -1.21
C CYS A 48 5.92 -0.02 -1.86
N ASP A 49 6.21 0.07 -3.15
CA ASP A 49 6.96 -0.95 -3.89
C ASP A 49 8.38 -1.11 -3.32
N ARG A 50 9.05 -0.01 -2.94
CA ARG A 50 10.35 -0.09 -2.26
C ARG A 50 10.26 -0.81 -0.91
N PHE A 51 9.26 -0.52 -0.09
CA PHE A 51 9.09 -1.22 1.19
C PHE A 51 8.82 -2.72 1.00
N ALA A 52 8.03 -3.08 -0.01
CA ALA A 52 7.81 -4.47 -0.37
C ALA A 52 9.10 -5.17 -0.81
N ALA A 53 10.03 -4.46 -1.45
CA ALA A 53 11.30 -5.04 -1.89
C ALA A 53 12.22 -5.35 -0.69
N GLU A 54 12.03 -4.61 0.40
CA GLU A 54 12.73 -4.81 1.68
C GLU A 54 12.00 -5.83 2.60
N GLY A 55 10.94 -6.49 2.12
CA GLY A 55 10.24 -7.54 2.86
C GLY A 55 9.03 -7.09 3.69
N PHE A 56 8.52 -5.87 3.48
CA PHE A 56 7.33 -5.37 4.17
C PHE A 56 6.07 -5.44 3.31
N ALA A 57 4.95 -5.88 3.87
CA ALA A 57 3.65 -5.64 3.25
C ALA A 57 3.28 -4.15 3.41
N ALA A 58 3.39 -3.38 2.33
CA ALA A 58 3.18 -1.94 2.32
C ALA A 58 1.78 -1.58 1.83
N VAL A 59 1.10 -0.69 2.53
CA VAL A 59 -0.23 -0.19 2.16
C VAL A 59 -0.27 1.32 2.23
N SER A 60 -0.85 1.99 1.23
CA SER A 60 -1.14 3.42 1.25
C SER A 60 -2.63 3.68 1.06
N PRO A 61 -3.31 4.30 2.04
CA PRO A 61 -4.70 4.72 1.89
C PRO A 61 -4.82 6.00 1.07
N ASP A 62 -5.81 6.01 0.17
CA ASP A 62 -6.21 7.18 -0.63
C ASP A 62 -7.13 8.07 0.21
N LEU A 63 -6.50 8.95 1.00
CA LEU A 63 -7.14 9.85 1.98
C LEU A 63 -7.75 11.10 1.35
#